data_AF-A0A812HAP6-F1
#
_entry.id   AF-A0A812HAP6-F1
#
_cell.length_a   1.000
_cell.length_b   1.000
_cell.length_c   1.000
_cell.angle_alpha   90.00
_cell.angle_beta   90.00
_cell.angle_gamma   90.00
#
_symmetry.space_group_name_H-M   'P 1'
#
loop_
_entity.id
_entity.type
_entity.pdbx_description
1 polymer ?
#
loop_
_entity_poly.entity_id
_entity_poly.type
_entity_poly.pdbx_seq_one_letter_code
_entity_poly.pdbx_strand_id
1 'polypeptide(L)'
;MCRSSRQVMKETKEADCLEATVALQKQEHQAHAGVVGLEVFSAGLPPILAGKKTCSVRNYPLPKDLEGKPLLVLAIPPPTGEGADTLPDEVAAESGLFECVGVIVFSSGSYRYDTRAAFEEDAPRHAMVPGTPLHAKYAGEGSGWPGPEGYTYRWDIETVKPWPPELEMATRMPAVSRRCHSLFYVQGTGWESLMQAVISGTSHRGTVRPLEADPSA
;
A
#
# COMPACT_ATOMS: atom_id res chain seq x y z
N MET A 1 51.38 25.02 -18.21
CA MET A 1 50.61 24.08 -17.35
C MET A 1 49.41 24.84 -16.80
N CYS A 2 48.21 24.64 -17.34
CA CYS A 2 47.00 25.36 -16.90
C CYS A 2 45.77 24.44 -17.06
N ARG A 3 45.76 23.32 -16.32
CA ARG A 3 44.65 22.34 -16.32
C ARG A 3 44.00 22.14 -14.94
N SER A 4 44.44 22.85 -13.90
CA SER A 4 44.06 22.52 -12.52
C SER A 4 42.77 23.17 -12.01
N SER A 5 42.31 24.30 -12.58
CA SER A 5 41.20 25.07 -11.99
C SER A 5 39.80 24.66 -12.47
N ARG A 6 39.68 23.96 -13.61
CA ARG A 6 38.37 23.51 -14.13
C ARG A 6 37.88 22.22 -13.49
N GLN A 7 38.78 21.41 -12.93
CA GLN A 7 38.43 20.13 -12.33
C GLN A 7 37.83 20.32 -10.93
N VAL A 8 38.42 21.23 -10.13
CA VAL A 8 37.95 21.56 -8.78
C VAL A 8 36.57 22.22 -8.76
N MET A 9 36.21 23.02 -9.77
CA MET A 9 34.88 23.65 -9.85
C MET A 9 33.77 22.69 -10.29
N LYS A 10 34.11 21.53 -10.86
CA LYS A 10 33.12 20.55 -11.33
C LYS A 10 32.71 19.60 -10.21
N GLU A 11 33.67 19.22 -9.36
CA GLU A 11 33.46 18.36 -8.19
C GLU A 11 32.59 19.03 -7.11
N THR A 12 32.71 20.34 -6.90
CA THR A 12 31.85 21.08 -5.95
C THR A 12 30.40 21.16 -6.41
N LYS A 13 30.13 21.38 -7.70
CA LYS A 13 28.76 21.42 -8.22
C LYS A 13 28.03 20.07 -8.16
N GLU A 14 28.75 18.97 -8.36
CA GLU A 14 28.18 17.62 -8.26
C GLU A 14 27.86 17.24 -6.82
N ALA A 15 28.72 17.64 -5.86
CA ALA A 15 28.45 17.47 -4.43
C ALA A 15 27.25 18.30 -3.94
N ASP A 16 27.17 19.59 -4.32
CA ASP A 16 26.05 20.46 -3.94
C ASP A 16 24.71 19.96 -4.52
N CYS A 17 24.72 19.39 -5.73
CA CYS A 17 23.53 18.81 -6.37
C CYS A 17 23.08 17.53 -5.66
N LEU A 18 24.02 16.68 -5.24
CA LEU A 18 23.73 15.47 -4.48
C LEU A 18 23.18 15.80 -3.09
N GLU A 19 23.73 16.79 -2.40
CA GLU A 19 23.23 17.26 -1.11
C GLU A 19 21.82 17.86 -1.21
N ALA A 20 21.55 18.66 -2.24
CA ALA A 20 20.20 19.20 -2.49
C ALA A 20 19.17 18.09 -2.78
N THR A 21 19.58 17.04 -3.51
CA THR A 21 18.72 15.89 -3.82
C THR A 21 18.43 15.06 -2.56
N VAL A 22 19.45 14.82 -1.74
CA VAL A 22 19.30 14.11 -0.46
C VAL A 22 18.47 14.93 0.54
N ALA A 23 18.61 16.26 0.53
CA ALA A 23 17.81 17.15 1.36
C ALA A 23 16.33 17.15 0.93
N LEU A 24 16.03 17.19 -0.37
CA LEU A 24 14.66 17.05 -0.90
C LEU A 24 14.06 15.69 -0.52
N GLN A 25 14.80 14.59 -0.68
CA GLN A 25 14.36 13.26 -0.27
C GLN A 25 14.13 13.14 1.24
N LYS A 26 14.94 13.83 2.06
CA LYS A 26 14.75 13.92 3.51
C LYS A 26 13.56 14.81 3.90
N GLN A 27 13.32 15.89 3.17
CA GLN A 27 12.20 16.79 3.41
C GLN A 27 10.87 16.14 3.02
N GLU A 28 10.84 15.37 1.92
CA GLU A 28 9.73 14.47 1.57
C GLU A 28 9.53 13.39 2.65
N HIS A 29 10.61 12.75 3.13
CA HIS A 29 10.51 11.78 4.23
C HIS A 29 9.99 12.37 5.55
N GLN A 30 10.35 13.61 5.88
CA GLN A 30 9.92 14.29 7.11
C GLN A 30 8.51 14.87 7.01
N ALA A 31 8.04 15.23 5.81
CA ALA A 31 6.65 15.66 5.58
C ALA A 31 5.67 14.47 5.48
N HIS A 32 6.17 13.26 5.22
CA HIS A 32 5.37 12.04 5.07
C HIS A 32 5.63 10.99 6.15
N ALA A 33 5.70 11.40 7.42
CA ALA A 33 5.41 10.50 8.54
C ALA A 33 3.91 10.10 8.59
N GLY A 34 3.30 9.95 7.41
CA GLY A 34 1.88 9.72 7.21
C GLY A 34 1.57 8.25 7.00
N VAL A 35 0.32 7.90 7.25
CA VAL A 35 -0.21 6.58 6.96
C VAL A 35 -0.11 6.30 5.46
N VAL A 36 0.26 5.07 5.12
CA VAL A 36 0.32 4.61 3.72
C VAL A 36 -0.85 3.69 3.45
N GLY A 37 -1.53 3.92 2.34
CA GLY A 37 -2.58 3.08 1.80
C GLY A 37 -2.06 2.18 0.69
N LEU A 38 -2.62 0.98 0.62
CA LEU A 38 -2.41 0.01 -0.45
C LEU A 38 -3.71 -0.12 -1.24
N GLU A 39 -3.62 0.20 -2.53
CA GLU A 39 -4.68 -0.07 -3.49
C GLU A 39 -4.84 -1.57 -3.74
N VAL A 40 -6.07 -2.05 -3.63
CA VAL A 40 -6.47 -3.44 -3.86
C VAL A 40 -7.81 -3.48 -4.57
N PHE A 41 -7.92 -4.24 -5.66
CA PHE A 41 -9.22 -4.50 -6.28
C PHE A 41 -10.15 -5.24 -5.31
N SER A 42 -11.39 -4.77 -5.22
CA SER A 42 -12.41 -5.32 -4.33
C SER A 42 -12.69 -6.79 -4.60
N ALA A 43 -12.63 -7.23 -5.86
CA ALA A 43 -12.75 -8.63 -6.26
C ALA A 43 -11.63 -9.53 -5.67
N GLY A 44 -10.47 -8.96 -5.36
CA GLY A 44 -9.33 -9.66 -4.76
C GLY A 44 -9.36 -9.69 -3.22
N LEU A 45 -10.26 -8.94 -2.57
CA LEU A 45 -10.33 -8.85 -1.11
C LEU A 45 -10.90 -10.09 -0.42
N PRO A 46 -11.97 -10.75 -0.90
CA PRO A 46 -12.55 -11.89 -0.20
C PRO A 46 -11.54 -12.98 0.18
N PRO A 47 -10.62 -13.45 -0.69
CA PRO A 47 -9.63 -14.45 -0.29
C PRO A 47 -8.57 -13.89 0.67
N ILE A 48 -8.27 -12.59 0.64
CA ILE A 48 -7.34 -11.95 1.58
C ILE A 48 -7.97 -11.91 2.97
N LEU A 49 -9.19 -11.35 3.08
CA LEU A 49 -9.92 -11.22 4.35
C LEU A 49 -10.24 -12.58 4.98
N ALA A 50 -10.46 -13.61 4.16
CA ALA A 50 -10.66 -14.99 4.63
C ALA A 50 -9.35 -15.71 5.03
N GLY A 51 -8.19 -15.06 4.91
CA GLY A 51 -6.88 -15.67 5.21
C GLY A 51 -6.45 -16.76 4.23
N LYS A 52 -7.16 -16.94 3.11
CA LYS A 52 -6.82 -17.92 2.07
C LYS A 52 -5.64 -17.43 1.23
N LYS A 53 -5.61 -16.14 0.92
CA LYS A 53 -4.51 -15.47 0.25
C LYS A 53 -3.52 -14.97 1.29
N THR A 54 -2.32 -15.56 1.29
CA THR A 54 -1.27 -15.31 2.29
C THR A 54 -0.09 -14.51 1.75
N CYS A 55 -0.08 -14.20 0.46
CA CYS A 55 0.86 -13.26 -0.12
C CYS A 55 0.18 -12.37 -1.17
N SER A 56 0.68 -11.14 -1.30
CA SER A 56 0.33 -10.22 -2.38
C SER A 56 1.40 -10.30 -3.47
N VAL A 57 1.01 -10.13 -4.73
CA VAL A 57 1.91 -10.19 -5.88
C VAL A 57 1.98 -8.82 -6.54
N ARG A 58 3.19 -8.35 -6.82
CA ARG A 58 3.48 -7.03 -7.40
C ARG A 58 4.65 -7.15 -8.39
N ASN A 59 4.82 -6.17 -9.28
CA ASN A 59 5.96 -6.04 -10.18
C ASN A 59 7.09 -5.18 -9.60
N TYR A 60 7.04 -4.90 -8.29
CA TYR A 60 8.03 -4.11 -7.57
C TYR A 60 8.21 -4.67 -6.15
N PRO A 61 9.40 -4.51 -5.54
CA PRO A 61 9.63 -4.96 -4.17
C PRO A 61 8.85 -4.10 -3.17
N LEU A 62 8.48 -4.68 -2.03
CA LEU A 62 7.92 -3.92 -0.90
C LEU A 62 8.95 -2.88 -0.45
N PRO A 63 8.60 -1.58 -0.38
CA PRO A 63 9.51 -0.58 0.15
C PRO A 63 9.95 -0.92 1.57
N LYS A 64 11.27 -0.84 1.83
CA LYS A 64 11.86 -1.27 3.11
C LYS A 64 11.28 -0.58 4.33
N ASP A 65 10.91 0.69 4.18
CA ASP A 65 10.27 1.45 5.24
C ASP A 65 8.83 1.02 5.55
N LEU A 66 8.23 0.12 4.77
CA LEU A 66 6.88 -0.43 4.99
C LEU A 66 6.88 -1.86 5.53
N GLU A 67 8.05 -2.50 5.63
CA GLU A 67 8.17 -3.84 6.22
C GLU A 67 7.70 -3.84 7.69
N GLY A 68 6.76 -4.73 8.03
CA GLY A 68 6.17 -4.82 9.37
C GLY A 68 5.28 -3.63 9.75
N LYS A 69 5.03 -2.68 8.85
CA LYS A 69 4.17 -1.52 9.13
C LYS A 69 2.73 -1.77 8.67
N PRO A 70 1.74 -1.22 9.41
CA PRO A 70 0.35 -1.26 8.98
C PRO A 70 0.13 -0.36 7.77
N LEU A 71 -0.58 -0.92 6.77
CA LEU A 71 -1.07 -0.20 5.61
C LEU A 71 -2.60 -0.19 5.59
N LEU A 72 -3.17 0.95 5.26
CA LEU A 72 -4.60 1.09 5.03
C LEU A 72 -4.99 0.36 3.73
N VAL A 73 -6.04 -0.46 3.74
CA VAL A 73 -6.50 -1.13 2.51
C VAL A 73 -7.50 -0.23 1.80
N LEU A 74 -7.10 0.26 0.60
CA LEU A 74 -7.92 1.08 -0.29
C LEU A 74 -8.56 0.17 -1.34
N ALA A 75 -9.80 -0.23 -1.10
CA ALA A 75 -10.57 -1.10 -1.98
C ALA A 75 -11.08 -0.31 -3.19
N ILE A 76 -10.71 -0.71 -4.40
CA ILE A 76 -11.20 -0.09 -5.63
C ILE A 76 -12.07 -1.06 -6.42
N PRO A 77 -13.02 -0.57 -7.24
CA PRO A 77 -13.80 -1.44 -8.12
C PRO A 77 -12.90 -2.30 -9.02
N PRO A 78 -13.33 -3.52 -9.40
CA PRO A 78 -12.59 -4.31 -10.36
C PRO A 78 -12.51 -3.59 -11.72
N PRO A 79 -11.48 -3.86 -12.53
CA PRO A 79 -11.35 -3.23 -13.83
C PRO A 79 -12.55 -3.59 -14.72
N THR A 80 -13.19 -2.58 -15.30
CA THR A 80 -14.34 -2.74 -16.21
C THR A 80 -13.93 -2.93 -17.66
N GLY A 81 -12.64 -2.79 -17.97
CA GLY A 81 -12.11 -2.79 -19.34
C GLY A 81 -12.24 -1.44 -20.06
N GLU A 82 -12.90 -0.44 -19.45
CA GLU A 82 -13.01 0.93 -19.95
C GLU A 82 -12.44 1.89 -18.89
N GLY A 83 -11.24 2.43 -19.13
CA GLY A 83 -10.59 3.42 -18.23
C GLY A 83 -9.31 2.93 -17.57
N ALA A 84 -8.79 3.74 -16.63
CA ALA A 84 -7.59 3.38 -15.87
C ALA A 84 -7.92 2.32 -14.81
N ASP A 85 -7.19 1.20 -14.82
CA ASP A 85 -7.32 0.08 -13.87
C ASP A 85 -6.78 0.42 -12.46
N THR A 86 -6.53 1.70 -12.17
CA THR A 86 -5.93 2.20 -10.92
C THR A 86 -6.47 3.57 -10.60
N LEU A 87 -6.46 3.96 -9.33
CA LEU A 87 -6.71 5.33 -8.86
C LEU A 87 -5.81 6.33 -9.60
N PRO A 88 -6.23 7.60 -9.77
CA PRO A 88 -5.35 8.67 -10.23
C PRO A 88 -4.30 9.02 -9.17
N ASP A 89 -3.29 9.82 -9.55
CA ASP A 89 -2.19 10.19 -8.65
C ASP A 89 -2.64 11.05 -7.48
N GLU A 90 -3.72 11.81 -7.64
CA GLU A 90 -4.31 12.63 -6.60
C GLU A 90 -5.80 12.32 -6.53
N VAL A 91 -6.29 11.99 -5.34
CA VAL A 91 -7.70 11.70 -5.08
C VAL A 91 -8.19 12.59 -3.95
N ALA A 92 -9.22 13.37 -4.22
CA ALA A 92 -9.87 14.20 -3.22
C ALA A 92 -10.59 13.33 -2.16
N ALA A 93 -10.70 13.87 -0.95
CA ALA A 93 -11.54 13.28 0.09
C ALA A 93 -12.98 13.13 -0.39
N GLU A 94 -13.65 12.06 0.06
CA GLU A 94 -15.05 11.77 -0.30
C GLU A 94 -15.33 11.64 -1.81
N SER A 95 -14.32 11.28 -2.62
CA SER A 95 -14.46 11.14 -4.08
C SER A 95 -15.33 9.96 -4.52
N GLY A 96 -15.50 8.94 -3.67
CA GLY A 96 -16.22 7.70 -4.02
C GLY A 96 -15.42 6.74 -4.90
N LEU A 97 -14.14 7.01 -5.19
CA LEU A 97 -13.32 6.15 -6.07
C LEU A 97 -12.79 4.89 -5.37
N PHE A 98 -12.76 4.88 -4.04
CA PHE A 98 -12.31 3.75 -3.24
C PHE A 98 -13.04 3.69 -1.90
N GLU A 99 -12.98 2.56 -1.23
CA GLU A 99 -13.42 2.40 0.15
C GLU A 99 -12.22 2.04 1.04
N CYS A 100 -12.17 2.58 2.25
CA CYS A 100 -11.25 2.08 3.26
C CYS A 100 -11.88 0.85 3.89
N VAL A 101 -11.25 -0.32 3.81
CA VAL A 101 -11.89 -1.60 4.22
C VAL A 101 -11.19 -2.32 5.37
N GLY A 102 -10.00 -1.88 5.75
CA GLY A 102 -9.23 -2.52 6.80
C GLY A 102 -7.76 -2.12 6.83
N VAL A 103 -7.00 -2.91 7.57
CA VAL A 103 -5.54 -2.79 7.68
C VAL A 103 -4.90 -4.10 7.25
N ILE A 104 -3.77 -3.99 6.57
CA ILE A 104 -2.92 -5.11 6.22
C ILE A 104 -1.49 -4.84 6.70
N VAL A 105 -0.83 -5.87 7.19
CA VAL A 105 0.59 -5.84 7.59
C VAL A 105 1.31 -6.90 6.76
N PHE A 106 2.40 -6.49 6.13
CA PHE A 106 3.30 -7.41 5.44
C PHE A 106 4.48 -7.72 6.34
N SER A 107 4.89 -8.99 6.34
CA SER A 107 6.07 -9.44 7.09
C SER A 107 7.36 -8.78 6.59
N SER A 108 8.45 -8.98 7.32
CA SER A 108 9.76 -8.48 6.93
C SER A 108 10.28 -9.19 5.67
N GLY A 109 9.98 -8.63 4.50
CA GLY A 109 10.61 -9.04 3.25
C GLY A 109 9.70 -8.98 2.03
N SER A 110 10.35 -8.76 0.89
CA SER A 110 9.79 -8.99 -0.43
C SER A 110 10.67 -10.00 -1.16
N TYR A 111 10.04 -11.01 -1.75
CA TYR A 111 10.75 -12.11 -2.41
C TYR A 111 10.51 -12.03 -3.91
N ARG A 112 11.58 -11.94 -4.68
CA ARG A 112 11.50 -11.98 -6.14
C ARG A 112 11.23 -13.42 -6.60
N TYR A 113 10.30 -13.59 -7.52
CA TYR A 113 10.19 -14.83 -8.28
C TYR A 113 11.26 -14.81 -9.38
N ASP A 114 12.23 -15.71 -9.29
CA ASP A 114 13.30 -15.81 -10.30
C ASP A 114 12.82 -16.50 -11.58
N THR A 115 11.80 -17.34 -11.48
CA THR A 115 11.24 -18.09 -12.61
C THR A 115 9.70 -18.08 -12.59
N ARG A 116 9.10 -18.27 -13.76
CA ARG A 116 7.65 -18.50 -13.88
C ARG A 116 7.21 -19.71 -13.06
N ALA A 117 7.98 -20.80 -13.07
CA ALA A 117 7.66 -22.00 -12.32
C ALA A 117 7.52 -21.71 -10.81
N ALA A 118 8.44 -20.92 -10.24
CA ALA A 118 8.36 -20.52 -8.83
C ALA A 118 7.12 -19.65 -8.52
N PHE A 119 6.68 -18.83 -9.47
CA PHE A 119 5.42 -18.09 -9.37
C PHE A 119 4.22 -19.04 -9.37
N GLU A 120 4.13 -19.93 -10.36
CA GLU A 120 3.02 -20.88 -10.51
C GLU A 120 2.93 -21.87 -9.32
N GLU A 121 4.07 -22.28 -8.75
CA GLU A 121 4.12 -23.12 -7.55
C GLU A 121 3.55 -22.41 -6.30
N ASP A 122 3.64 -21.07 -6.23
CA ASP A 122 3.09 -20.27 -5.13
C ASP A 122 1.59 -19.93 -5.34
N ALA A 123 0.95 -20.48 -6.37
CA ALA A 123 -0.47 -20.26 -6.69
C ALA A 123 -1.43 -20.47 -5.51
N PRO A 124 -1.27 -21.49 -4.65
CA PRO A 124 -2.12 -21.65 -3.46
C PRO A 124 -2.03 -20.46 -2.50
N ARG A 125 -0.92 -19.71 -2.48
CA ARG A 125 -0.66 -18.60 -1.55
C ARG A 125 -1.12 -17.27 -2.09
N HIS A 126 -0.84 -16.97 -3.36
CA HIS A 126 -1.32 -15.72 -3.98
C HIS A 126 -2.73 -15.83 -4.55
N ALA A 127 -3.30 -17.03 -4.65
CA ALA A 127 -4.67 -17.31 -5.08
C ALA A 127 -5.08 -16.58 -6.38
N MET A 128 -4.14 -16.43 -7.32
CA MET A 128 -4.47 -15.88 -8.64
C MET A 128 -5.06 -16.97 -9.49
N VAL A 129 -6.16 -16.67 -10.18
CA VAL A 129 -6.86 -17.63 -11.03
C VAL A 129 -6.17 -17.66 -12.41
N PRO A 130 -5.68 -18.82 -12.87
CA PRO A 130 -5.10 -18.96 -14.20
C PRO A 130 -6.03 -18.49 -15.31
N GLY A 131 -5.47 -17.89 -16.38
CA GLY A 131 -6.23 -17.37 -17.52
C GLY A 131 -6.95 -16.02 -17.27
N THR A 132 -6.83 -15.43 -16.08
CA THR A 132 -7.30 -14.05 -15.85
C THR A 132 -6.28 -13.02 -16.35
N PRO A 133 -6.70 -11.79 -16.72
CA PRO A 133 -5.77 -10.74 -17.13
C PRO A 133 -4.67 -10.44 -16.10
N LEU A 134 -5.01 -10.46 -14.80
CA LEU A 134 -4.06 -10.30 -13.70
C LEU A 134 -3.05 -11.46 -13.66
N HIS A 135 -3.51 -12.70 -13.83
CA HIS A 135 -2.60 -13.84 -13.92
C HIS A 135 -1.65 -13.71 -15.11
N ALA A 136 -2.19 -13.47 -16.31
CA ALA A 136 -1.41 -13.32 -17.52
C ALA A 136 -0.32 -12.22 -17.38
N LYS A 137 -0.69 -11.08 -16.79
CA LYS A 137 0.21 -9.97 -16.47
C LYS A 137 1.39 -10.42 -15.59
N TYR A 138 1.14 -11.07 -14.46
CA TYR A 138 2.20 -11.42 -13.51
C TYR A 138 2.96 -12.71 -13.86
N ALA A 139 2.33 -13.62 -14.61
CA ALA A 139 2.93 -14.85 -15.11
C ALA A 139 3.80 -14.65 -16.37
N GLY A 140 3.76 -13.46 -16.99
CA GLY A 140 4.47 -13.18 -18.25
C GLY A 140 3.90 -13.95 -19.45
N GLU A 141 2.60 -14.26 -19.43
CA GLU A 141 1.97 -14.99 -20.52
C GLU A 141 2.05 -14.19 -21.83
N GLY A 142 2.46 -14.85 -22.92
CA GLY A 142 2.61 -14.24 -24.25
C GLY A 142 3.86 -13.39 -24.46
N SER A 143 4.62 -13.07 -23.41
CA SER A 143 5.80 -12.18 -23.48
C SER A 143 7.09 -12.82 -22.98
N GLY A 144 7.01 -13.90 -22.19
CA GLY A 144 8.16 -14.56 -21.58
C GLY A 144 8.39 -14.12 -20.13
N TRP A 145 9.42 -14.69 -19.50
CA TRP A 145 9.76 -14.39 -18.11
C TRP A 145 11.11 -13.66 -18.01
N PRO A 146 11.21 -12.54 -17.25
CA PRO A 146 10.10 -11.81 -16.63
C PRO A 146 9.14 -11.19 -17.67
N GLY A 147 7.92 -10.85 -17.24
CA GLY A 147 6.94 -10.17 -18.09
C GLY A 147 7.38 -8.73 -18.48
N PRO A 148 6.60 -8.02 -19.31
CA PRO A 148 6.96 -6.70 -19.82
C PRO A 148 7.10 -5.64 -18.73
N GLU A 149 6.45 -5.85 -17.58
CA GLU A 149 6.52 -4.98 -16.41
C GLU A 149 7.70 -5.30 -15.47
N GLY A 150 8.58 -6.23 -15.87
CA GLY A 150 9.74 -6.66 -15.11
C GLY A 150 9.46 -7.84 -14.18
N TYR A 151 10.32 -8.01 -13.19
CA TYR A 151 10.24 -9.13 -12.25
C TYR A 151 9.00 -9.03 -11.35
N THR A 152 8.43 -10.19 -11.05
CA THR A 152 7.34 -10.33 -10.10
C THR A 152 7.89 -10.59 -8.70
N TYR A 153 7.28 -9.99 -7.69
CA TYR A 153 7.62 -10.08 -6.29
C TYR A 153 6.40 -10.54 -5.48
N ARG A 154 6.65 -11.36 -4.48
CA ARG A 154 5.69 -11.70 -3.44
C ARG A 154 5.93 -10.86 -2.19
N TRP A 155 4.86 -10.37 -1.59
CA TRP A 155 4.83 -9.70 -0.30
C TRP A 155 4.02 -10.56 0.65
N ASP A 156 4.67 -11.15 1.64
CA ASP A 156 4.04 -12.10 2.55
C ASP A 156 3.14 -11.35 3.54
N ILE A 157 1.86 -11.72 3.59
CA ILE A 157 0.84 -11.09 4.45
C ILE A 157 0.99 -11.70 5.84
N GLU A 158 1.31 -10.86 6.82
CA GLU A 158 1.43 -11.27 8.23
C GLU A 158 0.08 -11.17 8.94
N THR A 159 -0.65 -10.09 8.69
CA THR A 159 -1.94 -9.84 9.33
C THR A 159 -2.84 -9.05 8.40
N VAL A 160 -4.13 -9.36 8.42
CA VAL A 160 -5.17 -8.54 7.83
C VAL A 160 -6.33 -8.42 8.82
N LYS A 161 -6.84 -7.21 8.98
CA LYS A 161 -7.97 -6.90 9.87
C LYS A 161 -8.97 -6.03 9.12
N PRO A 162 -10.18 -6.52 8.80
CA PRO A 162 -11.21 -5.67 8.24
C PRO A 162 -11.63 -4.60 9.26
N TRP A 163 -12.21 -3.51 8.78
CA TRP A 163 -12.80 -2.53 9.67
C TRP A 163 -14.00 -3.10 10.43
N PRO A 164 -14.08 -2.85 11.75
CA PRO A 164 -15.29 -3.08 12.51
C PRO A 164 -16.44 -2.24 11.94
N PRO A 165 -17.65 -2.82 11.76
CA PRO A 165 -18.79 -2.12 11.17
C PRO A 165 -19.23 -0.89 11.99
N GLU A 166 -18.91 -0.84 13.28
CA GLU A 166 -19.23 0.26 14.19
C GLU A 166 -18.32 1.51 14.06
N LEU A 167 -17.24 1.44 13.27
CA LEU A 167 -16.30 2.55 13.13
C LEU A 167 -16.79 3.54 12.05
N GLU A 168 -17.57 4.54 12.46
CA GLU A 168 -18.00 5.63 11.56
C GLU A 168 -16.83 6.36 10.89
N MET A 169 -15.68 6.47 11.54
CA MET A 169 -14.52 7.13 10.91
C MET A 169 -13.96 6.33 9.72
N ALA A 170 -14.20 5.02 9.68
CA ALA A 170 -13.83 4.18 8.55
C ALA A 170 -14.74 4.40 7.32
N THR A 171 -15.88 5.07 7.48
CA THR A 171 -16.77 5.43 6.36
C THR A 171 -16.35 6.73 5.67
N ARG A 172 -15.45 7.52 6.27
CA ARG A 172 -14.92 8.74 5.65
C ARG A 172 -13.75 8.40 4.73
N MET A 173 -13.82 8.84 3.48
CA MET A 173 -12.74 8.62 2.52
C MET A 173 -11.72 9.76 2.62
N PRO A 174 -10.47 9.49 3.06
CA PRO A 174 -9.44 10.52 3.11
C PRO A 174 -9.02 10.97 1.70
N ALA A 175 -8.43 12.16 1.60
CA ALA A 175 -7.66 12.50 0.42
C ALA A 175 -6.39 11.64 0.38
N VAL A 176 -5.97 11.21 -0.81
CA VAL A 176 -4.74 10.43 -0.98
C VAL A 176 -3.93 10.93 -2.17
N SER A 177 -2.61 10.83 -2.07
CA SER A 177 -1.68 11.10 -3.16
C SER A 177 -0.80 9.89 -3.42
N ARG A 178 -0.47 9.59 -4.68
CA ARG A 178 0.31 8.40 -5.01
C ARG A 178 1.74 8.59 -4.49
N ARG A 179 2.17 7.62 -3.69
CA ARG A 179 3.56 7.48 -3.28
C ARG A 179 4.37 6.82 -4.39
N CYS A 180 3.96 5.62 -4.78
CA CYS A 180 4.56 4.87 -5.89
C CYS A 180 3.67 3.68 -6.24
N HIS A 181 3.49 3.38 -7.53
CA HIS A 181 2.69 2.24 -7.98
C HIS A 181 1.32 2.19 -7.27
N SER A 182 0.98 1.08 -6.61
CA SER A 182 -0.28 0.91 -5.86
C SER A 182 -0.23 1.39 -4.40
N LEU A 183 0.78 2.18 -4.02
CA LEU A 183 0.93 2.76 -2.69
C LEU A 183 0.62 4.26 -2.70
N PHE A 184 -0.09 4.71 -1.68
CA PHE A 184 -0.58 6.07 -1.54
C PHE A 184 -0.25 6.65 -0.16
N TYR A 185 0.09 7.93 -0.10
CA TYR A 185 0.06 8.69 1.15
C TYR A 185 -1.39 9.02 1.50
N VAL A 186 -1.77 8.77 2.75
CA VAL A 186 -3.12 9.05 3.26
C VAL A 186 -3.09 10.34 4.05
N GLN A 187 -3.91 11.31 3.62
CA GLN A 187 -4.01 12.61 4.30
C GLN A 187 -4.97 12.55 5.50
N GLY A 188 -4.70 13.41 6.48
CA GLY A 188 -5.50 13.55 7.70
C GLY A 188 -4.82 12.97 8.94
N THR A 189 -5.43 13.23 10.09
CA THR A 189 -4.93 12.83 11.41
C THR A 189 -5.74 11.69 12.00
N GLY A 190 -5.16 10.89 12.89
CA GLY A 190 -5.88 9.84 13.64
C GLY A 190 -5.95 8.47 12.94
N TRP A 191 -5.57 8.39 11.66
CA TRP A 191 -5.48 7.11 10.93
C TRP A 191 -4.52 6.13 11.60
N GLU A 192 -3.36 6.59 12.06
CA GLU A 192 -2.39 5.73 12.75
C GLU A 192 -2.97 5.12 14.02
N SER A 193 -3.56 5.95 14.89
CA SER A 193 -4.22 5.51 16.11
C SER A 193 -5.36 4.53 15.82
N LEU A 194 -6.15 4.79 14.78
CA LEU A 194 -7.23 3.90 14.34
C LEU A 194 -6.67 2.53 13.90
N MET A 195 -5.67 2.52 13.02
CA MET A 195 -5.05 1.28 12.55
C MET A 195 -4.48 0.47 13.72
N GLN A 196 -3.80 1.13 14.66
CA GLN A 196 -3.24 0.49 15.84
C GLN A 196 -4.32 -0.09 16.75
N ALA A 197 -5.43 0.63 16.97
CA ALA A 197 -6.56 0.13 17.75
C ALA A 197 -7.16 -1.15 17.11
N VAL A 198 -7.32 -1.15 15.79
CA VAL A 198 -7.86 -2.30 15.04
C VAL A 198 -6.91 -3.49 15.06
N ILE A 199 -5.60 -3.28 14.89
CA ILE A 199 -4.60 -4.34 14.98
C ILE A 199 -4.57 -4.94 16.39
N SER A 200 -4.60 -4.09 17.41
CA SER A 200 -4.54 -4.49 18.82
C SER A 200 -5.86 -5.11 19.31
N GLY A 201 -6.92 -5.11 18.49
CA GLY A 201 -8.25 -5.55 18.91
C GLY A 201 -8.86 -4.69 20.01
N THR A 202 -8.38 -3.45 20.18
CA THR A 202 -8.89 -2.53 21.19
C THR A 202 -10.16 -1.90 20.63
N SER A 203 -11.31 -2.47 20.97
CA SER A 203 -12.60 -1.81 20.73
C SER A 203 -12.62 -0.49 21.50
N HIS A 204 -12.83 0.63 20.81
CA HIS A 204 -13.13 1.91 21.45
C HIS A 204 -14.51 1.84 22.13
N ARG A 205 -14.61 1.10 23.23
CA ARG A 205 -15.73 1.18 24.17
C ARG A 205 -15.48 2.38 25.09
N GLY A 206 -15.99 3.54 24.68
CA GLY A 206 -16.00 4.75 25.48
C GLY A 206 -15.94 5.94 24.53
N THR A 207 -17.07 6.48 24.09
CA THR A 207 -17.99 7.25 24.95
C THR A 207 -19.46 7.05 24.57
N VAL A 208 -20.17 6.20 25.32
CA VAL A 208 -21.59 6.44 25.58
C VAL A 208 -21.64 6.74 27.08
N ARG A 209 -21.87 8.01 27.43
CA ARG A 209 -22.16 8.40 28.81
C ARG A 209 -23.28 7.48 29.33
N PRO A 210 -23.21 6.95 30.55
CA PRO A 210 -24.39 6.40 31.18
C PRO A 210 -25.43 7.54 31.23
N LEU A 211 -26.62 7.30 30.69
CA LEU A 211 -27.80 7.99 31.22
C LEU A 211 -27.85 7.56 32.69
N GLU A 212 -27.40 8.44 33.58
CA GLU A 212 -27.74 8.35 34.99
C GLU A 212 -29.26 8.32 35.05
N ALA A 213 -29.81 7.14 35.32
CA ALA A 213 -31.19 7.03 35.76
C ALA A 213 -31.23 7.67 37.15
N ASP A 214 -31.83 8.85 37.19
CA ASP A 214 -32.16 9.62 38.38
C ASP A 214 -32.86 8.72 39.42
N PRO A 215 -32.30 8.52 40.62
CA PRO A 215 -32.92 7.70 41.65
C PRO A 215 -33.91 8.52 42.49
N SER A 216 -34.99 9.03 41.89
CA SER A 216 -36.16 9.52 42.65
C SER A 216 -37.33 9.98 41.78
N ALA A 217 -38.37 9.14 41.66
CA ALA A 217 -39.81 9.49 41.70
C ALA A 217 -40.68 8.23 41.50
#